data_AF-A0A7Y3D7P8-F1
#
_entry.id   AF-A0A7Y3D7P8-F1
#
_cell.length_a   1.000
_cell.length_b   1.000
_cell.length_c   1.000
_cell.angle_alpha   90.00
_cell.angle_beta   90.00
_cell.angle_gamma   90.00
#
_symmetry.space_group_name_H-M   'P 1'
#
loop_
_entity.id
_entity.type
_entity.pdbx_description
1 polymer ?
#
loop_
_entity_poly.entity_id
_entity_poly.type
_entity_poly.pdbx_seq_one_letter_code
_entity_poly.pdbx_strand_id
1 'polypeptide(L)'
;MKDDRYWHCLDQAMEASHGGHTDEAMAWLDEALKENPNGAEAHNGRGEILWDEARIDEALYEFELATLADPKFATAHLNRAELLIEELGEYEEALQLCDRLLGGAAELPRLDRTLEAEIHYLKSKACFYQEDLEGALFLVRRALQCGGDLAISLAFEGQILLELGRFEESRRSLETAVALDPESGHAFYHLALVLERLGEAATAERHFESANALEPDHYPLPAAVEDTFFRGAVAEALDNLPRSIREYVEDVPVLVEDYPSDELIALEGVSPQILGLYIGTPRTEAGPTHQPLDVTRVILFKKNLEKICRDREELIDQIQITVRHEIGHHLGLSEEDMERLGLA
;
A
#
# COMPACT_ATOMS: atom_id res chain seq x y z
N MET A 1 6.35 41.59 -19.85
CA MET A 1 6.61 41.00 -21.18
C MET A 1 7.37 39.68 -21.16
N LYS A 2 8.42 39.48 -20.34
CA LYS A 2 9.00 38.13 -20.15
C LYS A 2 8.20 37.28 -19.15
N ASP A 3 7.84 37.86 -18.01
CA ASP A 3 6.98 37.20 -17.03
C ASP A 3 5.65 36.75 -17.64
N ASP A 4 5.05 37.57 -18.52
CA ASP A 4 3.80 37.23 -19.23
C ASP A 4 3.95 35.99 -20.14
N ARG A 5 5.15 35.74 -20.69
CA ARG A 5 5.40 34.58 -21.56
C ARG A 5 5.59 33.29 -20.76
N TYR A 6 6.29 33.35 -19.63
CA TYR A 6 6.45 32.19 -18.74
C TYR A 6 5.10 31.63 -18.30
N TRP A 7 4.23 32.50 -17.77
CA TRP A 7 2.89 32.08 -17.33
C TRP A 7 2.02 31.60 -18.47
N HIS A 8 2.11 32.22 -19.66
CA HIS A 8 1.41 31.72 -20.84
C HIS A 8 1.87 30.30 -21.23
N CYS A 9 3.17 30.02 -21.20
CA CYS A 9 3.69 28.68 -21.47
C CYS A 9 3.18 27.66 -20.43
N LEU A 10 3.14 28.02 -19.14
CA LEU A 10 2.56 27.16 -18.10
C LEU A 10 1.07 26.88 -18.32
N ASP A 11 0.29 27.90 -18.67
CA ASP A 11 -1.14 27.74 -18.96
C ASP A 11 -1.35 26.77 -20.14
N GLN A 12 -0.54 26.88 -21.20
CA GLN A 12 -0.59 25.97 -22.35
C GLN A 12 -0.12 24.56 -22.00
N ALA A 13 0.92 24.42 -21.18
CA ALA A 13 1.36 23.11 -20.69
C ALA A 13 0.26 22.42 -19.89
N MET A 14 -0.39 23.15 -18.99
CA MET A 14 -1.50 22.64 -18.19
C MET A 14 -2.69 22.23 -19.07
N GLU A 15 -3.08 23.05 -20.05
CA GLU A 15 -4.16 22.73 -20.99
C GLU A 15 -3.84 21.46 -21.81
N ALA A 16 -2.61 21.35 -22.32
CA ALA A 16 -2.16 20.17 -23.07
C ALA A 16 -2.16 18.90 -22.20
N SER A 17 -1.68 19.00 -20.95
CA SER A 17 -1.65 17.90 -19.98
C SER A 17 -3.07 17.39 -19.67
N HIS A 18 -4.01 18.29 -19.35
CA HIS A 18 -5.41 17.92 -19.14
C HIS A 18 -6.08 17.29 -20.37
N GLY A 19 -5.58 17.63 -21.57
CA GLY A 19 -6.02 17.03 -22.84
C GLY A 19 -5.36 15.68 -23.16
N GLY A 20 -4.44 15.17 -22.33
CA GLY A 20 -3.66 13.95 -22.58
C GLY A 20 -2.56 14.12 -23.65
N HIS A 21 -2.19 15.35 -23.99
CA HIS A 21 -1.16 15.64 -24.99
C HIS A 21 0.21 15.84 -24.31
N THR A 22 0.75 14.76 -23.75
CA THR A 22 1.97 14.76 -22.91
C THR A 22 3.18 15.40 -23.60
N ASP A 23 3.45 15.04 -24.85
CA ASP A 23 4.57 15.61 -25.63
C ASP A 23 4.44 17.13 -25.82
N GLU A 24 3.21 17.62 -26.01
CA GLU A 24 2.94 19.05 -26.19
C GLU A 24 3.09 19.79 -24.85
N ALA A 25 2.61 19.20 -23.76
CA ALA A 25 2.78 19.75 -22.42
C ALA A 25 4.28 19.89 -22.07
N MET A 26 5.08 18.85 -22.33
CA MET A 26 6.54 18.89 -22.13
C MET A 26 7.21 19.97 -22.98
N ALA A 27 6.81 20.12 -24.25
CA ALA A 27 7.36 21.18 -25.12
C ALA A 27 7.05 22.59 -24.59
N TRP A 28 5.85 22.80 -24.03
CA TRP A 28 5.49 24.07 -23.40
C TRP A 28 6.26 24.33 -22.10
N LEU A 29 6.49 23.30 -21.29
CA LEU A 29 7.31 23.39 -20.08
C LEU A 29 8.78 23.71 -20.43
N ASP A 30 9.31 23.12 -21.50
CA ASP A 30 10.65 23.46 -22.01
C ASP A 30 10.74 24.93 -22.44
N GLU A 31 9.71 25.47 -23.10
CA GLU A 31 9.64 26.89 -23.44
C GLU A 31 9.52 27.77 -22.18
N ALA A 32 8.76 27.34 -21.18
CA ALA A 32 8.67 28.05 -19.89
C ALA A 32 10.05 28.12 -19.22
N LEU A 33 10.79 27.00 -19.17
CA LEU A 33 12.12 26.92 -18.58
C LEU A 33 13.18 27.71 -19.39
N LYS A 34 13.00 27.91 -20.69
CA LYS A 34 13.85 28.83 -21.48
C LYS A 34 13.65 30.29 -21.06
N GLU A 35 12.43 30.68 -20.67
CA GLU A 35 12.13 32.03 -20.19
C GLU A 35 12.54 32.22 -18.73
N ASN A 36 12.30 31.23 -17.88
CA ASN A 36 12.74 31.19 -16.48
C ASN A 36 13.32 29.81 -16.12
N PRO A 37 14.66 29.63 -16.15
CA PRO A 37 15.30 28.36 -15.81
C PRO A 37 15.13 27.90 -14.37
N ASN A 38 14.67 28.78 -13.46
CA ASN A 38 14.37 28.45 -12.06
C ASN A 38 12.86 28.57 -11.81
N GLY A 39 12.03 28.15 -12.77
CA GLY A 39 10.58 28.14 -12.64
C GLY A 39 10.12 26.91 -11.87
N ALA A 40 9.75 27.07 -10.59
CA ALA A 40 9.35 25.95 -9.73
C ALA A 40 8.11 25.22 -10.26
N GLU A 41 7.12 25.95 -10.79
CA GLU A 41 5.91 25.36 -11.38
C GLU A 41 6.23 24.55 -12.64
N ALA A 42 7.17 25.03 -13.47
CA ALA A 42 7.57 24.32 -14.68
C ALA A 42 8.32 23.02 -14.37
N HIS A 43 9.24 23.06 -13.39
CA HIS A 43 9.92 21.86 -12.90
C HIS A 43 8.92 20.87 -12.29
N ASN A 44 7.99 21.34 -11.45
CA ASN A 44 6.97 20.47 -10.87
C ASN A 44 6.08 19.81 -11.93
N GLY A 45 5.62 20.58 -12.93
CA GLY A 45 4.82 20.03 -14.02
C GLY A 45 5.57 19.00 -14.87
N ARG A 46 6.89 19.18 -15.07
CA ARG A 46 7.72 18.14 -15.71
C ARG A 46 7.83 16.90 -14.82
N GLY A 47 8.00 17.08 -13.51
CA GLY A 47 8.03 15.99 -12.54
C GLY A 47 6.77 15.15 -12.56
N GLU A 48 5.59 15.78 -12.56
CA GLU A 48 4.28 15.09 -12.63
C GLU A 48 4.15 14.28 -13.92
N ILE A 49 4.47 14.87 -15.07
CA ILE A 49 4.42 14.16 -16.36
C ILE A 49 5.39 12.96 -16.38
N LEU A 50 6.61 13.14 -15.87
CA LEU A 50 7.61 12.08 -15.82
C LEU A 50 7.19 10.95 -14.87
N TRP A 51 6.51 11.28 -13.79
CA TRP A 51 5.96 10.29 -12.86
C TRP A 51 4.86 9.47 -13.54
N ASP A 52 3.91 10.12 -14.25
CA ASP A 52 2.87 9.43 -15.03
C ASP A 52 3.47 8.49 -16.11
N GLU A 53 4.64 8.83 -16.65
CA GLU A 53 5.41 7.99 -17.59
C GLU A 53 6.26 6.89 -16.90
N ALA A 54 6.14 6.73 -15.59
CA ALA A 54 6.94 5.83 -14.75
C ALA A 54 8.47 6.08 -14.81
N ARG A 55 8.89 7.32 -15.11
CA ARG A 55 10.30 7.75 -15.14
C ARG A 55 10.70 8.33 -13.78
N ILE A 56 10.69 7.47 -12.77
CA ILE A 56 10.72 7.83 -11.34
C ILE A 56 11.95 8.68 -10.96
N ASP A 57 13.15 8.26 -11.35
CA ASP A 57 14.39 9.00 -11.02
C ASP A 57 14.40 10.43 -11.61
N GLU A 58 13.87 10.59 -12.83
CA GLU A 58 13.81 11.89 -13.50
C GLU A 58 12.72 12.77 -12.88
N ALA A 59 11.58 12.18 -12.50
CA ALA A 59 10.52 12.89 -11.77
C ALA A 59 11.03 13.43 -10.43
N LEU A 60 11.73 12.60 -9.64
CA LEU A 60 12.33 13.00 -8.37
C LEU A 60 13.28 14.19 -8.57
N TYR A 61 14.16 14.10 -9.59
CA TYR A 61 15.09 15.16 -9.90
C TYR A 61 14.39 16.49 -10.24
N GLU A 62 13.31 16.47 -11.02
CA GLU A 62 12.54 17.68 -11.33
C GLU A 62 11.83 18.26 -10.10
N PHE A 63 11.29 17.43 -9.19
CA PHE A 63 10.74 17.93 -7.92
C PHE A 63 11.81 18.54 -7.01
N GLU A 64 13.02 17.99 -7.01
CA GLU A 64 14.17 18.58 -6.30
C GLU A 64 14.58 19.93 -6.90
N LEU A 65 14.58 20.06 -8.23
CA LEU A 65 14.80 21.35 -8.88
C LEU A 65 13.69 22.36 -8.53
N ALA A 66 12.44 21.92 -8.49
CA ALA A 66 11.31 22.79 -8.12
C ALA A 66 11.44 23.32 -6.68
N THR A 67 11.74 22.45 -5.71
CA THR A 67 11.94 22.83 -4.30
C THR A 67 13.21 23.67 -4.08
N LEU A 68 14.25 23.50 -4.90
CA LEU A 68 15.43 24.36 -4.89
C LEU A 68 15.14 25.74 -5.48
N ALA A 69 14.36 25.79 -6.56
CA ALA A 69 13.98 27.02 -7.26
C ALA A 69 13.08 27.91 -6.41
N ASP A 70 12.06 27.33 -5.76
CA ASP A 70 11.26 27.99 -4.74
C ASP A 70 11.01 27.05 -3.54
N PRO A 71 11.77 27.21 -2.44
CA PRO A 71 11.56 26.42 -1.23
C PRO A 71 10.17 26.58 -0.59
N LYS A 72 9.39 27.59 -0.97
CA LYS A 72 8.03 27.84 -0.48
C LYS A 72 6.95 27.25 -1.39
N PHE A 73 7.32 26.63 -2.50
CA PHE A 73 6.38 25.98 -3.38
C PHE A 73 5.93 24.63 -2.80
N ALA A 74 4.81 24.66 -2.08
CA ALA A 74 4.33 23.52 -1.30
C ALA A 74 4.06 22.27 -2.13
N THR A 75 3.46 22.43 -3.32
CA THR A 75 3.10 21.31 -4.21
C THR A 75 4.29 20.44 -4.56
N ALA A 76 5.46 21.03 -4.88
CA ALA A 76 6.66 20.24 -5.19
C ALA A 76 7.17 19.44 -3.98
N HIS A 77 7.02 19.96 -2.75
CA HIS A 77 7.38 19.18 -1.56
C HIS A 77 6.42 18.01 -1.32
N LEU A 78 5.13 18.21 -1.56
CA LEU A 78 4.12 17.14 -1.43
C LEU A 78 4.33 16.05 -2.48
N ASN A 79 4.49 16.43 -3.74
CA ASN A 79 4.75 15.50 -4.84
C ASN A 79 6.05 14.72 -4.61
N ARG A 80 7.11 15.39 -4.13
CA ARG A 80 8.35 14.71 -3.73
C ARG A 80 8.14 13.72 -2.60
N ALA A 81 7.41 14.11 -1.54
CA ALA A 81 7.12 13.23 -0.42
C ALA A 81 6.30 12.00 -0.87
N GLU A 82 5.30 12.19 -1.72
CA GLU A 82 4.47 11.10 -2.22
C GLU A 82 5.25 10.15 -3.15
N LEU A 83 6.08 10.67 -4.05
CA LEU A 83 6.95 9.87 -4.91
C LEU A 83 7.94 9.03 -4.09
N LEU A 84 8.53 9.61 -3.02
CA LEU A 84 9.40 8.89 -2.10
C LEU A 84 8.68 7.72 -1.42
N ILE A 85 7.39 7.89 -1.12
CA ILE A 85 6.57 6.88 -0.45
C ILE A 85 6.13 5.78 -1.43
N GLU A 86 5.47 6.14 -2.53
CA GLU A 86 4.77 5.16 -3.38
C GLU A 86 5.70 4.42 -4.34
N GLU A 87 6.72 5.10 -4.86
CA GLU A 87 7.53 4.55 -5.96
C GLU A 87 8.91 4.09 -5.50
N LEU A 88 9.49 4.77 -4.51
CA LEU A 88 10.87 4.53 -4.07
C LEU A 88 10.97 3.74 -2.77
N GLY A 89 9.91 3.71 -1.95
CA GLY A 89 9.96 3.09 -0.63
C GLY A 89 10.91 3.78 0.35
N GLU A 90 11.31 5.03 0.07
CA GLU A 90 12.25 5.82 0.87
C GLU A 90 11.50 6.53 2.02
N TYR A 91 10.84 5.73 2.86
CA TYR A 91 9.90 6.20 3.88
C TYR A 91 10.57 7.12 4.91
N GLU A 92 11.81 6.84 5.30
CA GLU A 92 12.54 7.65 6.28
C GLU A 92 12.85 9.05 5.74
N GLU A 93 13.19 9.17 4.45
CA GLU A 93 13.39 10.48 3.83
C GLU A 93 12.08 11.26 3.72
N ALA A 94 10.98 10.58 3.36
CA ALA A 94 9.66 11.17 3.33
C ALA A 94 9.23 11.69 4.71
N LEU A 95 9.44 10.90 5.77
CA LEU A 95 9.17 11.30 7.16
C LEU A 95 9.98 12.54 7.56
N GLN A 96 11.28 12.58 7.24
CA GLN A 96 12.13 13.74 7.53
C GLN A 96 11.68 14.98 6.76
N LEU A 97 11.22 14.84 5.52
CA LEU A 97 10.66 15.93 4.74
C LEU A 97 9.36 16.46 5.38
N CYS A 98 8.41 15.58 5.72
CA CYS A 98 7.19 15.94 6.41
C CYS A 98 7.47 16.65 7.75
N ASP A 99 8.43 16.15 8.54
CA ASP A 99 8.81 16.76 9.82
C ASP A 99 9.43 18.16 9.66
N ARG A 100 10.23 18.36 8.62
CA ARG A 100 10.76 19.70 8.31
C ARG A 100 9.66 20.68 7.94
N LEU A 101 8.68 20.26 7.11
CA LEU A 101 7.55 21.09 6.72
C LEU A 101 6.69 21.46 7.94
N LEU A 102 6.31 20.48 8.76
CA LEU A 102 5.54 20.68 10.00
C LEU A 102 6.30 21.51 11.04
N GLY A 103 7.63 21.46 11.02
CA GLY A 103 8.50 22.30 11.86
C GLY A 103 8.40 23.80 11.56
N GLY A 104 7.87 24.19 10.39
CA GLY A 104 7.53 25.57 10.06
C GLY A 104 8.75 26.51 9.90
N ALA A 105 9.84 26.00 9.32
CA ALA A 105 11.02 26.80 9.02
C ALA A 105 10.66 28.00 8.11
N ALA A 106 11.32 29.16 8.29
CA ALA A 106 10.90 30.41 7.66
C ALA A 106 11.07 30.43 6.13
N GLU A 107 11.97 29.59 5.64
CA GLU A 107 12.26 29.31 4.24
C GLU A 107 11.24 28.38 3.58
N LEU A 108 10.48 27.61 4.36
CA LEU A 108 9.49 26.64 3.89
C LEU A 108 8.10 27.27 3.71
N PRO A 109 7.16 26.56 3.06
CA PRO A 109 5.80 27.05 2.90
C PRO A 109 5.17 27.33 4.26
N ARG A 110 4.40 28.43 4.35
CA ARG A 110 3.60 28.68 5.53
C ARG A 110 2.39 27.76 5.51
N LEU A 111 2.27 26.91 6.53
CA LEU A 111 1.17 25.95 6.60
C LEU A 111 -0.15 26.66 6.95
N ASP A 112 -1.15 26.43 6.11
CA ASP A 112 -2.55 26.51 6.51
C ASP A 112 -3.04 25.12 6.94
N ARG A 113 -4.32 25.02 7.32
CA ARG A 113 -4.90 23.76 7.79
C ARG A 113 -5.00 22.69 6.73
N THR A 114 -5.15 23.07 5.47
CA THR A 114 -5.29 22.13 4.36
C THR A 114 -3.94 21.49 4.07
N LEU A 115 -2.90 22.30 3.92
CA LEU A 115 -1.54 21.80 3.72
C LEU A 115 -1.04 21.01 4.93
N GLU A 116 -1.37 21.44 6.15
CA GLU A 116 -1.06 20.66 7.36
C GLU A 116 -1.75 19.28 7.35
N ALA A 117 -2.97 19.18 6.82
CA ALA A 117 -3.66 17.91 6.70
C ALA A 117 -2.99 16.97 5.68
N GLU A 118 -2.63 17.49 4.51
CA GLU A 118 -1.94 16.74 3.46
C GLU A 118 -0.58 16.20 3.94
N ILE A 119 0.20 17.03 4.66
CA ILE A 119 1.49 16.58 5.21
C ILE A 119 1.29 15.48 6.26
N HIS A 120 0.30 15.60 7.15
CA HIS A 120 0.00 14.53 8.13
C HIS A 120 -0.48 13.25 7.45
N TYR A 121 -1.24 13.36 6.35
CA TYR A 121 -1.69 12.22 5.56
C TYR A 121 -0.51 11.49 4.91
N LEU A 122 0.38 12.22 4.22
CA LEU A 122 1.60 11.62 3.63
C LEU A 122 2.51 11.00 4.71
N LYS A 123 2.68 11.69 5.85
CA LYS A 123 3.44 11.15 6.98
C LYS A 123 2.80 9.86 7.53
N SER A 124 1.48 9.79 7.57
CA SER A 124 0.74 8.58 7.95
C SER A 124 1.00 7.43 6.99
N LYS A 125 1.00 7.68 5.67
CA LYS A 125 1.32 6.68 4.64
C LYS A 125 2.73 6.12 4.81
N ALA A 126 3.72 6.99 5.05
CA ALA A 126 5.09 6.55 5.32
C ALA A 126 5.18 5.65 6.58
N CYS A 127 4.50 6.01 7.68
CA CYS A 127 4.43 5.15 8.87
C CYS A 127 3.72 3.81 8.59
N PHE A 128 2.65 3.81 7.78
CA PHE A 128 1.92 2.59 7.42
C PHE A 128 2.82 1.60 6.70
N TYR A 129 3.58 2.04 5.69
CA TYR A 129 4.50 1.17 4.96
C TYR A 129 5.74 0.74 5.78
N GLN A 130 6.07 1.45 6.86
CA GLN A 130 7.05 1.01 7.86
C GLN A 130 6.44 0.10 8.95
N GLU A 131 5.19 -0.33 8.79
CA GLU A 131 4.44 -1.17 9.73
C GLU A 131 4.19 -0.52 11.11
N ASP A 132 4.42 0.80 11.27
CA ASP A 132 3.99 1.57 12.44
C ASP A 132 2.52 1.96 12.31
N LEU A 133 1.63 0.96 12.42
CA LEU A 133 0.19 1.12 12.21
C LEU A 133 -0.47 2.06 13.24
N GLU A 134 -0.01 2.05 14.50
CA GLU A 134 -0.55 2.97 15.52
C GLU A 134 -0.06 4.41 15.31
N GLY A 135 1.19 4.59 14.87
CA GLY A 135 1.71 5.90 14.43
C GLY A 135 0.96 6.42 13.21
N ALA A 136 0.73 5.55 12.21
CA ALA A 136 -0.08 5.85 11.04
C ALA A 136 -1.50 6.28 11.44
N LEU A 137 -2.17 5.52 12.31
CA LEU A 137 -3.52 5.83 12.80
C LEU A 137 -3.58 7.17 13.52
N PHE A 138 -2.57 7.48 14.35
CA PHE A 138 -2.47 8.77 15.01
C PHE A 138 -2.38 9.92 13.99
N LEU A 139 -1.53 9.76 12.97
CA LEU A 139 -1.27 10.80 11.97
C LEU A 139 -2.44 11.01 10.99
N VAL A 140 -3.13 9.96 10.53
CA VAL A 140 -4.31 10.13 9.66
C VAL A 140 -5.44 10.84 10.42
N ARG A 141 -5.59 10.57 11.73
CA ARG A 141 -6.55 11.29 12.59
C ARG A 141 -6.16 12.75 12.81
N ARG A 142 -4.85 13.07 12.82
CA ARG A 142 -4.38 14.47 12.79
C ARG A 142 -4.75 15.14 11.46
N ALA A 143 -4.57 14.45 10.35
CA ALA A 143 -4.96 14.96 9.03
C ALA A 143 -6.46 15.30 8.99
N LEU A 144 -7.33 14.38 9.42
CA LEU A 144 -8.78 14.59 9.54
C LEU A 144 -9.15 15.76 10.47
N GLN A 145 -8.41 15.94 11.57
CA GLN A 145 -8.62 17.06 12.48
C GLN A 145 -8.29 18.42 11.83
N CYS A 146 -7.29 18.48 10.96
CA CYS A 146 -6.85 19.71 10.29
C CYS A 146 -7.72 20.05 9.07
N GLY A 147 -7.88 19.07 8.16
CA GLY A 147 -8.53 19.25 6.86
C GLY A 147 -10.04 19.03 6.85
N GLY A 148 -10.59 18.44 7.91
CA GLY A 148 -11.97 17.95 7.96
C GLY A 148 -12.10 16.52 7.42
N ASP A 149 -13.34 16.05 7.32
CA ASP A 149 -13.69 14.70 6.87
C ASP A 149 -13.45 14.55 5.35
N LEU A 150 -12.18 14.39 4.96
CA LEU A 150 -11.78 14.11 3.58
C LEU A 150 -11.92 12.60 3.32
N ALA A 151 -12.63 12.24 2.23
CA ALA A 151 -12.95 10.84 1.92
C ALA A 151 -11.70 9.95 1.83
N ILE A 152 -10.63 10.41 1.17
CA ILE A 152 -9.37 9.64 1.06
C ILE A 152 -8.70 9.39 2.43
N SER A 153 -8.72 10.36 3.34
CA SER A 153 -8.17 10.20 4.69
C SER A 153 -9.00 9.25 5.55
N LEU A 154 -10.34 9.26 5.39
CA LEU A 154 -11.23 8.31 6.06
C LEU A 154 -11.08 6.88 5.51
N ALA A 155 -10.92 6.74 4.19
CA ALA A 155 -10.65 5.45 3.57
C ALA A 155 -9.33 4.87 4.07
N PHE A 156 -8.29 5.71 4.15
CA PHE A 156 -6.99 5.31 4.68
C PHE A 156 -7.02 5.01 6.19
N GLU A 157 -7.76 5.77 6.99
CA GLU A 157 -8.02 5.40 8.40
C GLU A 157 -8.67 4.01 8.49
N GLY A 158 -9.65 3.76 7.62
CA GLY A 158 -10.31 2.47 7.46
C GLY A 158 -9.35 1.33 7.17
N GLN A 159 -8.43 1.52 6.22
CA GLN A 159 -7.38 0.56 5.88
C GLN A 159 -6.44 0.29 7.05
N ILE A 160 -5.96 1.33 7.74
CA ILE A 160 -5.09 1.18 8.92
C ILE A 160 -5.82 0.41 10.03
N LEU A 161 -7.09 0.72 10.28
CA LEU A 161 -7.91 0.05 11.28
C LEU A 161 -8.21 -1.41 10.91
N LEU A 162 -8.35 -1.72 9.61
CA LEU A 162 -8.42 -3.09 9.12
C LEU A 162 -7.13 -3.82 9.51
N GLU A 163 -5.95 -3.30 9.17
CA GLU A 163 -4.67 -3.94 9.50
C GLU A 163 -4.44 -4.13 11.01
N LEU A 164 -4.96 -3.23 11.84
CA LEU A 164 -4.95 -3.36 13.30
C LEU A 164 -5.98 -4.37 13.86
N GLY A 165 -6.82 -4.98 13.00
CA GLY A 165 -7.91 -5.88 13.42
C GLY A 165 -9.10 -5.16 14.07
N ARG A 166 -9.19 -3.83 13.96
CA ARG A 166 -10.22 -2.98 14.59
C ARG A 166 -11.42 -2.79 13.65
N PHE A 167 -12.02 -3.90 13.23
CA PHE A 167 -13.01 -3.96 12.14
C PHE A 167 -14.24 -3.06 12.34
N GLU A 168 -14.75 -2.95 13.57
CA GLU A 168 -15.92 -2.12 13.87
C GLU A 168 -15.64 -0.61 13.77
N GLU A 169 -14.43 -0.17 14.13
CA GLU A 169 -14.00 1.22 13.90
C GLU A 169 -13.77 1.44 12.40
N SER A 170 -13.09 0.51 11.74
CA SER A 170 -12.81 0.56 10.30
C SER A 170 -14.08 0.72 9.47
N ARG A 171 -15.13 -0.09 9.76
CA ARG A 171 -16.43 -0.01 9.07
C ARG A 171 -17.00 1.40 9.09
N ARG A 172 -16.98 2.07 10.25
CA ARG A 172 -17.56 3.43 10.38
C ARG A 172 -16.81 4.46 9.54
N SER A 173 -15.48 4.42 9.55
CA SER A 173 -14.67 5.33 8.73
C SER A 173 -14.91 5.10 7.25
N LEU A 174 -14.95 3.83 6.81
CA LEU A 174 -15.16 3.47 5.40
C LEU A 174 -16.59 3.73 4.90
N GLU A 175 -17.61 3.49 5.71
CA GLU A 175 -18.99 3.88 5.38
C GLU A 175 -19.11 5.39 5.17
N THR A 176 -18.40 6.17 6.00
CA THR A 176 -18.36 7.63 5.85
C THR A 176 -17.57 8.03 4.59
N ALA A 177 -16.44 7.38 4.31
CA ALA A 177 -15.63 7.62 3.12
C ALA A 177 -16.44 7.38 1.84
N VAL A 178 -17.10 6.23 1.72
CA VAL A 178 -17.97 5.88 0.57
C VAL A 178 -19.15 6.85 0.42
N ALA A 179 -19.71 7.33 1.53
CA ALA A 179 -20.80 8.31 1.48
C ALA A 179 -20.35 9.70 0.99
N LEU A 180 -19.09 10.07 1.25
CA LEU A 180 -18.50 11.34 0.82
C LEU A 180 -17.96 11.27 -0.61
N ASP A 181 -17.40 10.14 -1.00
CA ASP A 181 -16.89 9.89 -2.34
C ASP A 181 -17.39 8.54 -2.90
N PRO A 182 -18.54 8.54 -3.60
CA PRO A 182 -19.10 7.36 -4.24
C PRO A 182 -18.31 6.88 -5.47
N GLU A 183 -17.22 7.55 -5.87
CA GLU A 183 -16.37 7.16 -7.00
C GLU A 183 -15.03 6.55 -6.53
N SER A 184 -14.84 6.38 -5.21
CA SER A 184 -13.64 5.74 -4.65
C SER A 184 -13.74 4.21 -4.67
N GLY A 185 -13.09 3.56 -5.65
CA GLY A 185 -12.96 2.11 -5.69
C GLY A 185 -12.24 1.56 -4.46
N HIS A 186 -11.19 2.26 -4.01
CA HIS A 186 -10.42 1.94 -2.80
C HIS A 186 -11.30 1.84 -1.55
N ALA A 187 -12.15 2.85 -1.28
CA ALA A 187 -13.01 2.86 -0.11
C ALA A 187 -14.03 1.71 -0.14
N PHE A 188 -14.60 1.42 -1.32
CA PHE A 188 -15.49 0.28 -1.50
C PHE A 188 -14.81 -1.05 -1.27
N TYR A 189 -13.61 -1.24 -1.82
CA TYR A 189 -12.84 -2.47 -1.67
C TYR A 189 -12.49 -2.74 -0.21
N HIS A 190 -11.94 -1.75 0.50
CA HIS A 190 -11.61 -1.90 1.92
C HIS A 190 -12.86 -2.09 2.80
N LEU A 191 -13.98 -1.44 2.48
CA LEU A 191 -15.24 -1.69 3.18
C LEU A 191 -15.71 -3.15 3.00
N ALA A 192 -15.59 -3.68 1.79
CA ALA A 192 -15.92 -5.08 1.51
C ALA A 192 -15.07 -6.05 2.32
N LEU A 193 -13.74 -5.83 2.37
CA LEU A 193 -12.82 -6.63 3.20
C LEU A 193 -13.28 -6.66 4.67
N VAL A 194 -13.60 -5.49 5.23
CA VAL A 194 -14.04 -5.36 6.62
C VAL A 194 -15.38 -6.04 6.87
N LEU A 195 -16.33 -5.91 5.94
CA LEU A 195 -17.63 -6.55 6.03
C LEU A 195 -17.53 -8.08 5.98
N GLU A 196 -16.60 -8.64 5.20
CA GLU A 196 -16.32 -10.08 5.26
C GLU A 196 -15.82 -10.50 6.65
N ARG A 197 -14.90 -9.72 7.25
CA ARG A 197 -14.41 -9.95 8.62
C ARG A 197 -15.51 -9.89 9.67
N LEU A 198 -16.54 -9.07 9.44
CA LEU A 198 -17.71 -8.95 10.31
C LEU A 198 -18.81 -10.00 10.01
N GLY A 199 -18.61 -10.88 9.02
CA GLY A 199 -19.57 -11.92 8.64
C GLY A 199 -20.73 -11.45 7.76
N GLU A 200 -20.63 -10.25 7.16
CA GLU A 200 -21.65 -9.63 6.31
C GLU A 200 -21.40 -9.90 4.81
N ALA A 201 -21.19 -11.17 4.45
CA ALA A 201 -20.72 -11.58 3.12
C ALA A 201 -21.55 -11.04 1.94
N ALA A 202 -22.89 -11.03 2.05
CA ALA A 202 -23.75 -10.55 0.97
C ALA A 202 -23.72 -9.01 0.78
N THR A 203 -23.30 -8.26 1.80
CA THR A 203 -23.07 -6.83 1.70
C THR A 203 -21.67 -6.57 1.16
N ALA A 204 -20.67 -7.34 1.62
CA ALA A 204 -19.32 -7.28 1.10
C ALA A 204 -19.25 -7.53 -0.41
N GLU A 205 -19.94 -8.56 -0.92
CA GLU A 205 -20.00 -8.87 -2.35
C GLU A 205 -20.45 -7.67 -3.20
N ARG A 206 -21.48 -6.94 -2.76
CA ARG A 206 -21.95 -5.74 -3.46
C ARG A 206 -20.91 -4.62 -3.47
N HIS A 207 -20.13 -4.49 -2.40
CA HIS A 207 -19.08 -3.48 -2.33
C HIS A 207 -17.85 -3.87 -3.17
N PHE A 208 -17.50 -5.16 -3.25
CA PHE A 208 -16.52 -5.64 -4.24
C PHE A 208 -16.99 -5.38 -5.67
N GLU A 209 -18.27 -5.64 -5.99
CA GLU A 209 -18.85 -5.31 -7.29
C GLU A 209 -18.79 -3.80 -7.58
N SER A 210 -18.97 -2.96 -6.56
CA SER A 210 -18.89 -1.51 -6.71
C SER A 210 -17.46 -1.05 -6.97
N ALA A 211 -16.48 -1.58 -6.23
CA ALA A 211 -15.06 -1.32 -6.45
C ALA A 211 -14.61 -1.80 -7.85
N ASN A 212 -14.98 -3.02 -8.24
CA ASN A 212 -14.67 -3.60 -9.54
C ASN A 212 -15.33 -2.81 -10.69
N ALA A 213 -16.55 -2.29 -10.51
CA ALA A 213 -17.20 -1.50 -11.55
C ALA A 213 -16.50 -0.16 -11.82
N LEU A 214 -15.84 0.40 -10.81
CA LEU A 214 -15.06 1.63 -10.92
C LEU A 214 -13.68 1.36 -11.52
N GLU A 215 -12.96 0.36 -11.00
CA GLU A 215 -11.59 0.03 -11.39
C GLU A 215 -11.40 -1.48 -11.55
N PRO A 216 -11.86 -2.09 -12.66
CA PRO A 216 -11.93 -3.54 -12.81
C PRO A 216 -10.57 -4.25 -12.75
N ASP A 217 -9.54 -3.59 -13.27
CA ASP A 217 -8.18 -4.13 -13.34
C ASP A 217 -7.46 -4.04 -11.99
N HIS A 218 -7.79 -3.04 -11.17
CA HIS A 218 -7.17 -2.81 -9.86
C HIS A 218 -7.91 -3.58 -8.75
N TYR A 219 -9.24 -3.68 -8.80
CA TYR A 219 -10.07 -4.43 -7.85
C TYR A 219 -10.79 -5.59 -8.54
N PRO A 220 -10.09 -6.66 -8.94
CA PRO A 220 -10.75 -7.84 -9.51
C PRO A 220 -11.67 -8.51 -8.49
N LEU A 221 -12.76 -9.11 -8.98
CA LEU A 221 -13.66 -9.87 -8.11
C LEU A 221 -12.97 -11.14 -7.58
N PRO A 222 -13.17 -11.51 -6.31
CA PRO A 222 -12.60 -12.73 -5.74
C PRO A 222 -13.07 -13.99 -6.50
N ALA A 223 -12.13 -14.88 -6.83
CA ALA A 223 -12.41 -16.14 -7.50
C ALA A 223 -12.72 -17.24 -6.48
N ALA A 224 -13.97 -17.28 -6.00
CA ALA A 224 -14.40 -18.29 -5.04
C ALA A 224 -14.25 -19.71 -5.61
N VAL A 225 -13.60 -20.61 -4.87
CA VAL A 225 -13.37 -22.00 -5.26
C VAL A 225 -13.95 -22.98 -4.25
N GLU A 226 -14.36 -24.15 -4.75
CA GLU A 226 -14.82 -25.25 -3.91
C GLU A 226 -13.70 -25.78 -3.01
N ASP A 227 -14.04 -26.20 -1.80
CA ASP A 227 -13.05 -26.72 -0.82
C ASP A 227 -12.24 -27.89 -1.36
N THR A 228 -12.87 -28.75 -2.17
CA THR A 228 -12.21 -29.89 -2.79
C THR A 228 -11.17 -29.47 -3.83
N PHE A 229 -11.47 -28.42 -4.60
CA PHE A 229 -10.55 -27.83 -5.56
C PHE A 229 -9.36 -27.20 -4.84
N PHE A 230 -9.63 -26.38 -3.81
CA PHE A 230 -8.60 -25.71 -3.04
C PHE A 230 -7.66 -26.71 -2.36
N ARG A 231 -8.20 -27.74 -1.69
CA ARG A 231 -7.38 -28.80 -1.08
C ARG A 231 -6.54 -29.56 -2.09
N GLY A 232 -7.07 -29.77 -3.30
CA GLY A 232 -6.30 -30.36 -4.41
C GLY A 232 -5.16 -29.45 -4.86
N ALA A 233 -5.38 -28.14 -4.94
CA ALA A 233 -4.32 -27.15 -5.24
C ALA A 233 -3.25 -27.10 -4.14
N VAL A 234 -3.64 -27.11 -2.85
CA VAL A 234 -2.70 -27.19 -1.73
C VAL A 234 -1.84 -28.45 -1.82
N ALA A 235 -2.44 -29.63 -2.04
CA ALA A 235 -1.69 -30.87 -2.15
C ALA A 235 -0.66 -30.82 -3.29
N GLU A 236 -1.07 -30.32 -4.46
CA GLU A 236 -0.17 -30.18 -5.61
C GLU A 236 0.93 -29.14 -5.37
N ALA A 237 0.61 -28.01 -4.75
CA ALA A 237 1.59 -27.00 -4.36
C ALA A 237 2.68 -27.60 -3.45
N LEU A 238 2.29 -28.36 -2.43
CA LEU A 238 3.23 -29.02 -1.53
C LEU A 238 4.06 -30.10 -2.25
N ASP A 239 3.46 -30.84 -3.19
CA ASP A 239 4.15 -31.82 -4.04
C ASP A 239 5.10 -31.17 -5.06
N ASN A 240 4.92 -29.89 -5.38
CA ASN A 240 5.77 -29.12 -6.28
C ASN A 240 6.91 -28.39 -5.54
N LEU A 241 6.84 -28.25 -4.21
CA LEU A 241 7.87 -27.59 -3.42
C LEU A 241 9.27 -28.20 -3.65
N PRO A 242 10.35 -27.38 -3.65
CA PRO A 242 11.71 -27.88 -3.68
C PRO A 242 11.95 -28.90 -2.56
N ARG A 243 12.72 -29.95 -2.84
CA ARG A 243 13.01 -31.02 -1.87
C ARG A 243 13.56 -30.47 -0.55
N SER A 244 14.38 -29.43 -0.62
CA SER A 244 14.96 -28.75 0.55
C SER A 244 13.90 -28.18 1.49
N ILE A 245 12.73 -27.77 0.99
CA ILE A 245 11.62 -27.23 1.79
C ILE A 245 10.63 -28.34 2.15
N ARG A 246 10.37 -29.25 1.21
CA ARG A 246 9.44 -30.36 1.41
C ARG A 246 9.77 -31.20 2.64
N GLU A 247 11.05 -31.44 2.90
CA GLU A 247 11.53 -32.17 4.09
C GLU A 247 11.17 -31.47 5.42
N TYR A 248 10.89 -30.17 5.42
CA TYR A 248 10.44 -29.43 6.61
C TYR A 248 8.92 -29.44 6.80
N VAL A 249 8.14 -29.59 5.73
CA VAL A 249 6.67 -29.61 5.79
C VAL A 249 6.04 -30.99 5.72
N GLU A 250 6.80 -32.03 5.36
CA GLU A 250 6.28 -33.38 5.17
C GLU A 250 5.51 -33.91 6.40
N ASP A 251 6.00 -33.60 7.60
CA ASP A 251 5.39 -33.99 8.88
C ASP A 251 4.63 -32.84 9.58
N VAL A 252 4.47 -31.69 8.92
CA VAL A 252 3.81 -30.50 9.47
C VAL A 252 2.35 -30.45 8.99
N PRO A 253 1.36 -30.52 9.89
CA PRO A 253 -0.04 -30.32 9.53
C PRO A 253 -0.26 -29.00 8.79
N VAL A 254 -0.86 -29.08 7.60
CA VAL A 254 -1.35 -27.92 6.84
C VAL A 254 -2.85 -27.78 7.07
N LEU A 255 -3.24 -26.73 7.77
CA LEU A 255 -4.61 -26.34 8.04
C LEU A 255 -5.07 -25.35 6.98
N VAL A 256 -6.36 -25.39 6.66
CA VAL A 256 -7.00 -24.43 5.76
C VAL A 256 -8.13 -23.78 6.54
N GLU A 257 -8.03 -22.47 6.70
CA GLU A 257 -9.05 -21.63 7.32
C GLU A 257 -9.47 -20.56 6.31
N ASP A 258 -10.66 -19.98 6.48
CA ASP A 258 -11.08 -18.89 5.59
C ASP A 258 -10.22 -17.64 5.84
N TYR A 259 -9.99 -17.28 7.11
CA TYR A 259 -9.31 -16.06 7.56
C TYR A 259 -8.52 -16.31 8.85
N PRO A 260 -7.46 -15.53 9.13
CA PRO A 260 -6.81 -15.57 10.45
C PRO A 260 -7.77 -15.08 11.51
N SER A 261 -7.89 -15.79 12.64
CA SER A 261 -8.76 -15.36 13.74
C SER A 261 -8.28 -14.07 14.39
N ASP A 262 -9.18 -13.34 15.04
CA ASP A 262 -8.83 -12.09 15.74
C ASP A 262 -7.80 -12.33 16.86
N GLU A 263 -7.87 -13.49 17.52
CA GLU A 263 -6.88 -13.92 18.50
C GLU A 263 -5.50 -14.15 17.86
N LEU A 264 -5.46 -14.74 16.66
CA LEU A 264 -4.22 -14.99 15.93
C LEU A 264 -3.58 -13.68 15.44
N ILE A 265 -4.38 -12.77 14.88
CA ILE A 265 -3.94 -11.43 14.46
C ILE A 265 -3.30 -10.70 15.64
N ALA A 266 -3.98 -10.69 16.79
CA ALA A 266 -3.50 -9.98 17.97
C ALA A 266 -2.26 -10.63 18.63
N LEU A 267 -2.17 -11.97 18.60
CA LEU A 267 -1.08 -12.70 19.23
C LEU A 267 0.21 -12.64 18.40
N GLU A 268 0.10 -12.84 17.09
CA GLU A 268 1.24 -12.93 16.18
C GLU A 268 1.59 -11.58 15.55
N GLY A 269 0.72 -10.57 15.68
CA GLY A 269 0.94 -9.24 15.12
C GLY A 269 0.92 -9.25 13.58
N VAL A 270 0.15 -10.15 12.98
CA VAL A 270 0.09 -10.35 11.52
C VAL A 270 -1.09 -9.62 10.90
N SER A 271 -0.94 -9.22 9.63
CA SER A 271 -2.04 -8.66 8.86
C SER A 271 -3.24 -9.62 8.80
N PRO A 272 -4.49 -9.12 8.92
CA PRO A 272 -5.68 -9.91 8.64
C PRO A 272 -5.77 -10.43 7.20
N GLN A 273 -4.96 -9.86 6.30
CA GLN A 273 -4.88 -10.20 4.87
C GLN A 273 -3.76 -11.20 4.55
N ILE A 274 -2.98 -11.65 5.54
CA ILE A 274 -1.92 -12.64 5.33
C ILE A 274 -2.46 -13.90 4.65
N LEU A 275 -1.67 -14.51 3.76
CA LEU A 275 -2.09 -15.63 2.91
C LEU A 275 -1.89 -16.99 3.58
N GLY A 276 -0.93 -17.07 4.48
CA GLY A 276 -0.67 -18.22 5.31
C GLY A 276 0.27 -17.85 6.45
N LEU A 277 0.35 -18.73 7.43
CA LEU A 277 1.19 -18.52 8.61
C LEU A 277 1.81 -19.85 9.04
N TYR A 278 3.12 -19.86 9.26
CA TYR A 278 3.79 -20.97 9.92
C TYR A 278 3.90 -20.71 11.43
N ILE A 279 3.36 -21.61 12.24
CA ILE A 279 3.46 -21.56 13.70
C ILE A 279 4.30 -22.74 14.18
N GLY A 280 5.37 -22.47 14.93
CA GLY A 280 6.17 -23.51 15.58
C GLY A 280 7.38 -22.95 16.30
N THR A 281 7.95 -23.73 17.22
CA THR A 281 9.21 -23.36 17.90
C THR A 281 10.40 -23.68 16.99
N PRO A 282 11.30 -22.72 16.70
CA PRO A 282 12.52 -23.00 15.94
C PRO A 282 13.34 -24.09 16.61
N ARG A 283 13.85 -25.06 15.84
CA ARG A 283 14.63 -26.20 16.37
C ARG A 283 15.87 -25.79 17.17
N THR A 284 16.35 -24.56 17.03
CA THR A 284 17.52 -23.98 17.72
C THR A 284 17.24 -23.55 19.17
N GLU A 285 15.98 -23.42 19.59
CA GLU A 285 15.60 -22.85 20.89
C GLU A 285 14.84 -23.82 21.82
N ALA A 286 14.69 -25.09 21.42
CA ALA A 286 13.97 -26.10 22.20
C ALA A 286 14.70 -26.45 23.52
N GLY A 287 14.42 -25.68 24.57
CA GLY A 287 14.82 -25.99 25.95
C GLY A 287 13.97 -27.11 26.58
N PRO A 288 14.49 -27.83 27.59
CA PRO A 288 13.85 -29.01 28.19
C PRO A 288 12.53 -28.74 28.96
N THR A 289 12.06 -27.49 29.00
CA THR A 289 10.85 -27.07 29.74
C THR A 289 9.71 -26.58 28.84
N HIS A 290 9.81 -26.71 27.51
CA HIS A 290 8.74 -26.29 26.61
C HIS A 290 7.50 -27.17 26.80
N GLN A 291 6.35 -26.55 27.11
CA GLN A 291 5.08 -27.25 27.24
C GLN A 291 4.53 -27.63 25.86
N PRO A 292 3.79 -28.75 25.74
CA PRO A 292 3.33 -29.30 24.46
C PRO A 292 2.04 -28.61 23.96
N LEU A 293 2.07 -27.28 23.79
CA LEU A 293 0.96 -26.53 23.17
C LEU A 293 1.25 -26.10 21.72
N ASP A 294 2.52 -26.04 21.30
CA ASP A 294 2.89 -25.66 19.93
C ASP A 294 3.15 -26.90 19.06
N VAL A 295 2.07 -27.51 18.57
CA VAL A 295 2.22 -28.43 17.44
C VAL A 295 2.53 -27.57 16.23
N THR A 296 3.74 -27.71 15.70
CA THR A 296 4.16 -27.07 14.45
C THR A 296 3.08 -27.26 13.38
N ARG A 297 2.66 -26.18 12.73
CA ARG A 297 1.60 -26.20 11.70
C ARG A 297 1.78 -25.06 10.71
N VAL A 298 1.29 -25.28 9.51
CA VAL A 298 1.05 -24.23 8.52
C VAL A 298 -0.45 -23.99 8.45
N ILE A 299 -0.89 -22.74 8.46
CA ILE A 299 -2.28 -22.36 8.22
C ILE A 299 -2.31 -21.59 6.90
N LEU A 300 -3.17 -21.98 5.96
CA LEU A 300 -3.41 -21.24 4.71
C LEU A 300 -4.80 -20.59 4.79
N PHE A 301 -4.88 -19.33 4.40
CA PHE A 301 -6.10 -18.52 4.48
C PHE A 301 -6.79 -18.46 3.12
N LYS A 302 -7.72 -19.38 2.92
CA LYS A 302 -8.41 -19.63 1.65
C LYS A 302 -9.01 -18.36 1.06
N LYS A 303 -9.77 -17.60 1.84
CA LYS A 303 -10.48 -16.42 1.33
C LYS A 303 -9.55 -15.27 0.98
N ASN A 304 -8.35 -15.21 1.58
CA ASN A 304 -7.33 -14.22 1.20
C ASN A 304 -6.67 -14.64 -0.13
N LEU A 305 -6.35 -15.93 -0.30
CA LEU A 305 -5.83 -16.47 -1.55
C LEU A 305 -6.81 -16.33 -2.73
N GLU A 306 -8.11 -16.55 -2.52
CA GLU A 306 -9.17 -16.37 -3.53
C GLU A 306 -9.27 -14.93 -4.07
N LYS A 307 -8.80 -13.92 -3.31
CA LYS A 307 -8.84 -12.52 -3.74
C LYS A 307 -7.71 -12.16 -4.70
N ILE A 308 -6.58 -12.86 -4.61
CA ILE A 308 -5.37 -12.54 -5.38
C ILE A 308 -5.09 -13.54 -6.52
N CYS A 309 -5.70 -14.72 -6.49
CA CYS A 309 -5.53 -15.76 -7.51
C CYS A 309 -6.77 -15.85 -8.40
N ARG A 310 -6.59 -15.84 -9.71
CA ARG A 310 -7.67 -15.89 -10.70
C ARG A 310 -7.99 -17.30 -11.17
N ASP A 311 -7.00 -18.18 -11.13
CA ASP A 311 -7.12 -19.55 -11.58
C ASP A 311 -6.32 -20.54 -10.73
N ARG A 312 -6.33 -21.81 -11.15
CA ARG A 312 -5.69 -22.91 -10.42
C ARG A 312 -4.17 -22.79 -10.41
N GLU A 313 -3.58 -22.34 -11.51
CA GLU A 313 -2.14 -22.27 -11.69
C GLU A 313 -1.59 -21.17 -10.78
N GLU A 314 -2.20 -19.97 -10.85
CA GLU A 314 -1.88 -18.87 -9.94
C GLU A 314 -2.05 -19.28 -8.47
N LEU A 315 -3.12 -20.00 -8.13
CA LEU A 315 -3.34 -20.49 -6.76
C LEU A 315 -2.24 -21.44 -6.28
N ILE A 316 -1.83 -22.39 -7.12
CA ILE A 316 -0.77 -23.36 -6.79
C ILE A 316 0.57 -22.64 -6.61
N ASP A 317 0.90 -21.71 -7.50
CA ASP A 317 2.13 -20.95 -7.43
C ASP A 317 2.15 -20.06 -6.18
N GLN A 318 1.06 -19.37 -5.90
CA GLN A 318 0.96 -18.50 -4.73
C GLN A 318 1.03 -19.27 -3.41
N ILE A 319 0.43 -20.47 -3.32
CA ILE A 319 0.57 -21.33 -2.14
C ILE A 319 2.04 -21.75 -1.96
N GLN A 320 2.75 -22.10 -3.04
CA GLN A 320 4.17 -22.45 -2.96
C GLN A 320 5.01 -21.27 -2.46
N ILE A 321 4.79 -20.07 -3.01
CA ILE A 321 5.45 -18.84 -2.58
C ILE A 321 5.19 -18.60 -1.09
N THR A 322 3.93 -18.64 -0.66
CA THR A 322 3.52 -18.45 0.73
C THR A 322 4.23 -19.45 1.65
N VAL A 323 4.17 -20.74 1.35
CA VAL A 323 4.77 -21.77 2.21
C VAL A 323 6.30 -21.64 2.26
N ARG A 324 6.96 -21.29 1.15
CA ARG A 324 8.41 -21.07 1.11
C ARG A 324 8.83 -19.89 2.00
N HIS A 325 8.14 -18.74 1.88
CA HIS A 325 8.44 -17.55 2.69
C HIS A 325 8.26 -17.83 4.18
N GLU A 326 7.13 -18.42 4.58
CA GLU A 326 6.83 -18.71 5.98
C GLU A 326 7.87 -19.64 6.63
N ILE A 327 8.32 -20.66 5.89
CA ILE A 327 9.37 -21.57 6.37
C ILE A 327 10.72 -20.88 6.39
N GLY A 328 11.03 -20.07 5.38
CA GLY A 328 12.30 -19.36 5.31
C GLY A 328 12.49 -18.43 6.52
N HIS A 329 11.47 -17.63 6.86
CA HIS A 329 11.47 -16.82 8.08
C HIS A 329 11.55 -17.66 9.35
N HIS A 330 10.81 -18.77 9.43
CA HIS A 330 10.90 -19.68 10.58
C HIS A 330 12.31 -20.27 10.76
N LEU A 331 13.05 -20.47 9.66
CA LEU A 331 14.45 -20.91 9.68
C LEU A 331 15.44 -19.76 9.94
N GLY A 332 14.97 -18.53 10.09
CA GLY A 332 15.79 -17.33 10.30
C GLY A 332 16.54 -16.89 9.05
N LEU A 333 16.06 -17.26 7.86
CA LEU A 333 16.60 -16.79 6.59
C LEU A 333 16.14 -15.35 6.34
N SER A 334 17.06 -14.52 5.86
CA SER A 334 16.72 -13.20 5.30
C SER A 334 16.05 -13.36 3.92
N GLU A 335 15.35 -12.33 3.45
CA GLU A 335 14.83 -12.26 2.07
C GLU A 335 15.93 -12.53 1.03
N GLU A 336 17.11 -11.91 1.18
CA GLU A 336 18.26 -12.13 0.30
C GLU A 336 18.76 -13.58 0.33
N ASP A 337 18.74 -14.22 1.52
CA ASP A 337 19.07 -15.64 1.65
C ASP A 337 18.03 -16.52 0.97
N MET A 338 16.75 -16.15 1.08
CA MET A 338 15.66 -16.85 0.40
C MET A 338 15.80 -16.72 -1.11
N GLU A 339 15.99 -15.52 -1.67
CA GLU A 339 16.23 -15.30 -3.10
C GLU A 339 17.43 -16.13 -3.61
N ARG A 340 18.56 -16.06 -2.90
CA ARG A 340 19.78 -16.80 -3.28
C ARG A 340 19.60 -18.32 -3.28
N LEU A 341 18.72 -18.83 -2.43
CA LEU A 341 18.39 -20.25 -2.34
C LEU A 341 17.26 -20.67 -3.29
N GLY A 342 16.71 -19.74 -4.08
CA GLY A 342 15.54 -19.97 -4.91
C GLY A 342 14.29 -20.25 -4.07
N LEU A 343 14.17 -19.58 -2.92
CA LEU A 343 13.10 -19.66 -1.93
C LEU A 343 12.22 -18.40 -1.86
N ALA A 344 12.67 -17.28 -2.42
CA ALA A 344 11.83 -16.12 -2.73
C ALA A 344 11.03 -16.37 -4.01
#